data_AF-A0A379FU49-F1
#
_entry.id   AF-A0A379FU49-F1
#
_cell.length_a   1.000
_cell.length_b   1.000
_cell.length_c   1.000
_cell.angle_alpha   90.00
_cell.angle_beta   90.00
_cell.angle_gamma   90.00
#
_symmetry.space_group_name_H-M   'P 1'
#
loop_
_entity.id
_entity.type
_entity.pdbx_description
1 polymer ?
#
loop_
_entity_poly.entity_id
_entity_poly.type
_entity_poly.pdbx_seq_one_letter_code
_entity_poly.pdbx_strand_id
1 'polypeptide(L)'
;MNLINGVLRNKRIYILIIMAFLGGMNHSRADYNPIETLRNIDSYFYENKYGSSIFGRVITDYFYLVMKEKNKTINKTLIDKINYDHALEMLQVLKRKAKKQSTGEKVSHDMTYKEADEIHYLVMLRNKIPEEAWVLGVVFSVLDEKEKEFYWQKIMAASGDRGHELSVIYSLMKVMSEKEKKATKKQKIIINKWYERMSKTLASAKS
;
A
#
# COMPACT_ATOMS: atom_id res chain seq x y z
N MET A 1 25.12 -1.73 -22.36
CA MET A 1 24.48 -0.68 -21.52
C MET A 1 23.42 -1.38 -20.68
N ASN A 2 23.69 -1.58 -19.38
CA ASN A 2 23.05 -2.60 -18.54
C ASN A 2 21.54 -2.39 -18.35
N LEU A 3 20.74 -3.41 -18.71
CA LEU A 3 19.28 -3.54 -18.52
C LEU A 3 18.81 -3.23 -17.09
N ILE A 4 19.68 -3.44 -16.11
CA ILE A 4 19.42 -3.20 -14.68
C ILE A 4 19.36 -1.69 -14.36
N ASN A 5 20.15 -0.85 -15.06
CA ASN A 5 20.22 0.58 -14.79
C ASN A 5 19.03 1.37 -15.34
N GLY A 6 18.33 0.85 -16.36
CA GLY A 6 17.12 1.49 -16.91
C GLY A 6 15.91 1.32 -16.01
N VAL A 7 15.78 0.14 -15.39
CA VAL A 7 14.67 -0.18 -14.45
C VAL A 7 14.85 0.59 -13.13
N LEU A 8 16.08 0.74 -12.64
CA LEU A 8 16.38 1.44 -11.39
C LEU A 8 16.26 2.98 -11.46
N ARG A 9 16.13 3.56 -12.66
CA ARG A 9 16.10 5.02 -12.84
C ARG A 9 14.71 5.65 -12.67
N ASN A 10 13.67 4.82 -12.53
CA ASN A 10 12.29 5.30 -12.44
C ASN A 10 11.87 5.47 -10.96
N LYS A 11 11.74 6.73 -10.52
CA LYS A 11 11.37 7.14 -9.16
C LYS A 11 10.05 6.53 -8.64
N ARG A 12 9.24 5.93 -9.52
CA ARG A 12 7.94 5.31 -9.22
C ARG A 12 8.03 3.89 -8.63
N ILE A 13 9.14 3.18 -8.84
CA ILE A 13 9.33 1.82 -8.32
C ILE A 13 9.59 1.82 -6.80
N TYR A 14 10.19 2.88 -6.27
CA TYR A 14 10.45 3.02 -4.83
C TYR A 14 9.17 3.18 -3.99
N ILE A 15 8.11 3.75 -4.56
CA ILE A 15 6.81 3.92 -3.90
C ILE A 15 6.14 2.57 -3.60
N LEU A 16 6.43 1.56 -4.41
CA LEU A 16 5.88 0.20 -4.26
C LEU A 16 6.56 -0.59 -3.13
N ILE A 17 7.78 -0.19 -2.75
CA ILE A 17 8.45 -0.66 -1.54
C ILE A 17 7.88 0.05 -0.30
N ILE A 18 7.46 1.31 -0.45
CA ILE A 18 6.95 2.17 0.64
C ILE A 18 5.51 1.81 1.03
N MET A 19 4.67 1.36 0.10
CA MET A 19 3.31 0.90 0.44
C MET A 19 3.27 -0.48 1.13
N ALA A 20 4.41 -1.18 1.18
CA ALA A 20 4.63 -2.34 2.03
C ALA A 20 5.37 -1.91 3.32
N PHE A 21 4.64 -1.30 4.26
CA PHE A 21 4.95 -1.34 5.70
C PHE A 21 6.29 -0.80 6.23
N LEU A 22 7.11 -0.12 5.43
CA LEU A 22 8.29 0.59 5.94
C LEU A 22 7.95 2.04 6.28
N GLY A 23 7.65 2.26 7.55
CA GLY A 23 8.04 3.49 8.22
C GLY A 23 9.54 3.71 8.03
N GLY A 24 9.90 4.93 7.61
CA GLY A 24 11.27 5.35 7.41
C GLY A 24 11.79 5.02 6.01
N MET A 25 11.69 6.01 5.11
CA MET A 25 12.74 6.43 4.18
C MET A 25 12.15 7.42 3.16
N ASN A 26 12.03 8.67 3.59
CA ASN A 26 12.30 9.80 2.70
C ASN A 26 13.71 10.25 3.06
N HIS A 27 14.62 10.36 2.10
CA HIS A 27 15.33 11.62 1.85
C HIS A 27 15.78 11.64 0.38
N SER A 28 15.46 12.77 -0.24
CA SER A 28 15.98 13.22 -1.52
C SER A 28 17.50 13.35 -1.48
N ARG A 29 18.18 12.84 -2.51
CA ARG A 29 19.51 13.26 -3.03
C ARG A 29 20.51 13.82 -1.99
N ALA A 30 21.34 12.95 -1.42
CA ALA A 30 22.81 13.07 -1.33
C ALA A 30 23.34 11.89 -0.48
N ASP A 31 24.34 11.17 -1.00
CA ASP A 31 25.25 10.23 -0.33
C ASP A 31 24.63 9.16 0.60
N TYR A 32 24.21 8.04 -0.02
CA TYR A 32 23.73 6.84 0.66
C TYR A 32 24.89 5.98 1.20
N ASN A 33 25.01 5.87 2.53
CA ASN A 33 25.87 4.89 3.21
C ASN A 33 25.02 3.82 3.94
N PRO A 34 24.99 2.57 3.43
CA PRO A 34 24.11 1.52 3.96
C PRO A 34 24.47 1.04 5.38
N ILE A 35 25.73 1.19 5.83
CA ILE A 35 26.20 0.66 7.12
C ILE A 35 25.82 1.59 8.29
N GLU A 36 25.86 2.90 8.05
CA GLU A 36 25.50 3.92 9.04
C GLU A 36 23.98 3.99 9.27
N THR A 37 23.21 3.76 8.20
CA THR A 37 21.75 3.64 8.25
C THR A 37 21.29 2.47 9.13
N LEU A 38 22.01 1.34 9.10
CA LEU A 38 21.69 0.17 9.93
C LEU A 38 22.03 0.38 11.41
N ARG A 39 22.98 1.27 11.72
CA ARG A 39 23.48 1.50 13.09
C ARG A 39 22.60 2.45 13.91
N ASN A 40 21.81 3.30 13.25
CA ASN A 40 20.98 4.34 13.87
C ASN A 40 19.47 3.99 13.90
N ILE A 41 19.12 2.75 13.58
CA ILE A 41 17.73 2.26 13.52
C ILE A 41 17.00 2.45 14.85
N ASP A 42 17.64 2.25 16.00
CA ASP A 42 16.91 2.23 17.28
C ASP A 42 16.46 3.62 17.79
N SER A 43 17.13 4.73 17.43
CA SER A 43 16.71 6.08 17.84
C SER A 43 15.77 6.77 16.85
N TYR A 44 15.77 6.34 15.58
CA TYR A 44 14.91 6.87 14.51
C TYR A 44 13.46 6.37 14.60
N PHE A 45 13.22 5.24 15.27
CA PHE A 45 11.95 4.52 15.21
C PHE A 45 10.75 5.21 15.88
N TYR A 46 10.95 6.20 16.75
CA TYR A 46 9.86 6.84 17.48
C TYR A 46 9.31 8.10 16.77
N GLU A 47 10.17 8.95 16.20
CA GLU A 47 9.74 10.13 15.41
C GLU A 47 9.46 9.78 13.93
N ASN A 48 9.96 8.64 13.44
CA ASN A 48 9.96 8.27 12.01
C ASN A 48 9.08 7.04 11.67
N LYS A 49 8.24 6.58 12.60
CA LYS A 49 7.43 5.35 12.49
C LYS A 49 6.55 5.24 11.23
N TYR A 50 6.23 6.36 10.57
CA TYR A 50 5.37 6.39 9.38
C TYR A 50 5.99 7.15 8.18
N GLY A 51 7.18 7.75 8.36
CA GLY A 51 7.62 8.85 7.49
C GLY A 51 6.57 9.98 7.42
N SER A 52 6.77 10.94 6.53
CA SER A 52 5.82 12.04 6.32
C SER A 52 4.53 11.62 5.57
N SER A 53 4.27 10.34 5.29
CA SER A 53 3.14 9.89 4.46
C SER A 53 1.87 9.61 5.27
N ILE A 54 0.76 10.22 4.85
CA ILE A 54 -0.58 10.00 5.37
C ILE A 54 -1.10 8.62 4.93
N PHE A 55 -0.82 8.19 3.68
CA PHE A 55 -1.18 6.84 3.24
C PHE A 55 -0.52 5.76 4.11
N GLY A 56 0.78 5.89 4.38
CA GLY A 56 1.50 4.96 5.24
C GLY A 56 0.88 4.81 6.63
N ARG A 57 0.50 5.94 7.25
CA ARG A 57 -0.21 5.95 8.53
C ARG A 57 -1.58 5.26 8.43
N VAL A 58 -2.40 5.65 7.46
CA VAL A 58 -3.76 5.10 7.30
C VAL A 58 -3.73 3.60 7.05
N ILE A 59 -2.89 3.12 6.13
CA ILE A 59 -2.78 1.69 5.81
C ILE A 59 -2.36 0.89 7.06
N THR A 60 -1.37 1.41 7.79
CA THR A 60 -0.86 0.75 9.00
C THR A 60 -1.93 0.72 10.10
N ASP A 61 -2.46 1.87 10.49
CA ASP A 61 -3.44 1.96 11.58
C ASP A 61 -4.71 1.16 11.26
N TYR A 62 -5.18 1.19 10.00
CA TYR A 62 -6.30 0.36 9.53
C TYR A 62 -5.99 -1.13 9.66
N PHE A 63 -4.81 -1.58 9.22
CA PHE A 63 -4.38 -2.97 9.35
C PHE A 63 -4.36 -3.42 10.81
N TYR A 64 -3.74 -2.63 11.70
CA TYR A 64 -3.66 -2.95 13.14
C TYR A 64 -5.05 -3.04 13.77
N LEU A 65 -5.96 -2.13 13.40
CA LEU A 65 -7.34 -2.15 13.86
C LEU A 65 -8.06 -3.44 13.44
N VAL A 66 -7.94 -3.84 12.17
CA VAL A 66 -8.56 -5.07 11.66
C VAL A 66 -8.00 -6.31 12.35
N MET A 67 -6.68 -6.38 12.52
CA MET A 67 -6.04 -7.51 13.19
C MET A 67 -6.49 -7.63 14.65
N LYS A 68 -6.60 -6.50 15.36
CA LYS A 68 -7.15 -6.45 16.73
C LYS A 68 -8.59 -6.93 16.78
N GLU A 69 -9.47 -6.45 15.90
CA GLU A 69 -10.87 -6.90 15.81
C GLU A 69 -11.01 -8.40 15.55
N LYS A 70 -10.02 -9.00 14.88
CA LYS A 70 -10.00 -10.43 14.53
C LYS A 70 -9.21 -11.27 15.54
N ASN A 71 -8.81 -10.69 16.67
CA ASN A 71 -8.00 -11.33 17.71
C ASN A 71 -6.72 -11.96 17.14
N LYS A 72 -6.11 -11.30 16.16
CA LYS A 72 -4.83 -11.72 15.56
C LYS A 72 -3.69 -10.99 16.27
N THR A 73 -2.77 -11.74 16.84
CA THR A 73 -1.55 -11.18 17.44
C THR A 73 -0.65 -10.58 16.36
N ILE A 74 -0.27 -9.31 16.55
CA ILE A 74 0.77 -8.67 15.76
C ILE A 74 2.06 -8.67 16.58
N ASN A 75 3.14 -9.20 16.00
CA ASN A 75 4.47 -9.16 16.57
C ASN A 75 5.50 -8.88 15.46
N LYS A 76 6.74 -8.60 15.85
CA LYS A 76 7.83 -8.27 14.91
C LYS A 76 8.02 -9.36 13.86
N THR A 77 8.02 -10.64 14.26
CA THR A 77 8.17 -11.77 13.34
C THR A 77 7.10 -11.81 12.24
N LEU A 78 5.84 -11.53 12.58
CA LEU A 78 4.76 -11.46 11.59
C LEU A 78 4.96 -10.27 10.64
N ILE A 79 5.33 -9.10 11.16
CA ILE A 79 5.58 -7.91 10.33
C ILE A 79 6.76 -8.13 9.38
N ASP A 80 7.87 -8.68 9.87
CA ASP A 80 9.05 -8.98 9.06
C ASP A 80 8.71 -9.98 7.94
N LYS A 81 7.89 -10.99 8.25
CA LYS A 81 7.42 -11.96 7.26
C LYS A 81 6.51 -11.33 6.21
N ILE A 82 5.56 -10.48 6.61
CA ILE A 82 4.70 -9.72 5.70
C ILE A 82 5.56 -8.87 4.74
N ASN A 83 6.58 -8.18 5.26
CA ASN A 83 7.47 -7.34 4.47
C ASN A 83 8.27 -8.15 3.46
N TYR A 84 8.84 -9.27 3.90
CA TYR A 84 9.54 -10.22 3.03
C TYR A 84 8.64 -10.74 1.92
N ASP A 85 7.41 -11.15 2.25
CA ASP A 85 6.46 -11.71 1.30
C ASP A 85 6.02 -10.66 0.26
N HIS A 86 5.78 -9.41 0.65
CA HIS A 86 5.50 -8.33 -0.31
C HIS A 86 6.67 -8.09 -1.25
N ALA A 87 7.91 -8.04 -0.73
CA ALA A 87 9.10 -7.86 -1.55
C ALA A 87 9.28 -9.01 -2.55
N LEU A 88 9.04 -10.25 -2.12
CA LEU A 88 9.09 -11.43 -2.98
C LEU A 88 8.07 -11.35 -4.11
N GLU A 89 6.81 -11.04 -3.81
CA GLU A 89 5.77 -10.93 -4.84
C GLU A 89 6.03 -9.77 -5.82
N MET A 90 6.56 -8.66 -5.33
CA MET A 90 7.02 -7.55 -6.18
C MET A 90 8.07 -8.02 -7.18
N LEU A 91 9.08 -8.77 -6.73
CA LEU A 91 10.11 -9.33 -7.60
C LEU A 91 9.51 -10.29 -8.65
N GLN A 92 8.49 -11.07 -8.29
CA GLN A 92 7.79 -11.93 -9.24
C GLN A 92 7.05 -11.11 -10.32
N VAL A 93 6.36 -10.03 -9.94
CA VAL A 93 5.72 -9.12 -10.91
C VAL A 93 6.76 -8.51 -11.86
N LEU A 94 7.87 -7.99 -11.32
CA LEU A 94 8.94 -7.40 -12.13
C LEU A 94 9.56 -8.43 -13.08
N LYS A 95 9.77 -9.66 -12.62
CA LYS A 95 10.26 -10.77 -13.47
C LYS A 95 9.27 -11.10 -14.59
N ARG A 96 7.97 -11.15 -14.30
CA ARG A 96 6.92 -11.35 -15.32
C ARG A 96 6.94 -10.22 -16.37
N LYS A 97 7.06 -8.97 -15.93
CA LYS A 97 7.16 -7.80 -16.80
C LYS A 97 8.40 -7.85 -17.71
N ALA A 98 9.56 -8.15 -17.14
CA ALA A 98 10.81 -8.26 -17.90
C ALA A 98 10.71 -9.36 -18.98
N LYS A 99 10.12 -10.51 -18.66
CA LYS A 99 9.90 -11.60 -19.62
C LYS A 99 8.99 -11.17 -20.77
N LYS A 100 7.85 -10.52 -20.48
CA LYS A 100 6.94 -9.98 -21.51
C LYS A 100 7.61 -8.93 -22.40
N GLN A 101 8.41 -8.05 -21.81
CA GLN A 101 9.16 -7.07 -22.58
C GLN A 101 10.19 -7.74 -23.52
N SER A 102 10.84 -8.82 -23.07
CA SER A 102 11.78 -9.58 -23.91
C SER A 102 11.13 -10.29 -25.10
N THR A 103 9.82 -10.56 -25.04
CA THR A 103 9.04 -11.15 -26.15
C THR A 103 8.41 -10.08 -27.06
N GLY A 104 8.74 -8.80 -26.85
CA GLY A 104 8.21 -7.68 -27.64
C GLY A 104 6.81 -7.22 -27.23
N GLU A 105 6.23 -7.77 -26.16
CA GLU A 105 4.95 -7.31 -25.63
C GLU A 105 5.10 -5.91 -25.01
N LYS A 106 4.09 -5.05 -25.21
CA LYS A 106 4.02 -3.77 -24.50
C LYS A 106 3.67 -4.01 -23.05
N VAL A 107 4.54 -3.56 -22.15
CA VAL A 107 4.35 -3.68 -20.70
C VAL A 107 4.24 -2.28 -20.09
N SER A 108 3.27 -2.09 -19.19
CA SER A 108 3.20 -0.88 -18.39
C SER A 108 4.41 -0.80 -17.45
N HIS A 109 5.12 0.33 -17.48
CA HIS A 109 6.20 0.60 -16.56
C HIS A 109 5.69 0.73 -15.12
N ASP A 110 4.49 1.31 -14.94
CA ASP A 110 3.87 1.46 -13.64
C ASP A 110 3.11 0.19 -13.25
N MET A 111 3.04 -0.07 -11.94
CA MET A 111 2.18 -1.11 -11.40
C MET A 111 0.72 -0.79 -11.71
N THR A 112 -0.04 -1.77 -12.16
CA THR A 112 -1.50 -1.67 -12.33
C THR A 112 -2.21 -2.05 -11.03
N TYR A 113 -3.48 -1.68 -10.87
CA TYR A 113 -4.21 -2.07 -9.66
C TYR A 113 -4.31 -3.60 -9.53
N LYS A 114 -4.40 -4.34 -10.66
CA LYS A 114 -4.46 -5.81 -10.66
C LYS A 114 -3.21 -6.43 -10.07
N GLU A 115 -2.06 -5.90 -10.44
CA GLU A 115 -0.78 -6.36 -9.91
C GLU A 115 -0.66 -6.05 -8.41
N ALA A 116 -1.11 -4.86 -7.98
CA ALA A 116 -1.11 -4.49 -6.57
C ALA A 116 -2.04 -5.37 -5.74
N ASP A 117 -3.26 -5.57 -6.21
CA ASP A 117 -4.29 -6.37 -5.54
C ASP A 117 -3.89 -7.85 -5.47
N GLU A 118 -3.30 -8.39 -6.54
CA GLU A 118 -2.72 -9.75 -6.56
C GLU A 118 -1.63 -9.92 -5.50
N ILE A 119 -0.68 -8.97 -5.42
CA ILE A 119 0.37 -9.00 -4.40
C ILE A 119 -0.25 -9.05 -3.00
N HIS A 120 -1.15 -8.11 -2.67
CA HIS A 120 -1.75 -8.04 -1.35
C HIS A 120 -2.56 -9.30 -1.02
N TYR A 121 -3.34 -9.80 -1.96
CA TYR A 121 -4.09 -11.04 -1.80
C TYR A 121 -3.17 -12.22 -1.45
N LEU A 122 -2.09 -12.43 -2.21
CA LEU A 122 -1.15 -13.53 -2.01
C LEU A 122 -0.43 -13.42 -0.66
N VAL A 123 0.02 -12.23 -0.28
CA VAL A 123 0.70 -12.01 1.00
C VAL A 123 -0.25 -12.24 2.17
N MET A 124 -1.49 -11.75 2.08
CA MET A 124 -2.48 -11.94 3.14
C MET A 124 -2.86 -13.40 3.31
N LEU A 125 -3.08 -14.11 2.19
CA LEU A 125 -3.37 -15.53 2.19
C LEU A 125 -2.24 -16.33 2.85
N ARG A 126 -0.99 -16.11 2.44
CA ARG A 126 0.20 -16.81 2.97
C ARG A 126 0.40 -16.58 4.47
N ASN A 127 0.04 -15.40 4.96
CA ASN A 127 0.20 -15.01 6.35
C ASN A 127 -1.06 -15.19 7.20
N LYS A 128 -2.12 -15.79 6.65
CA LYS A 128 -3.41 -16.00 7.34
C LYS A 128 -3.98 -14.69 7.91
N ILE A 129 -3.77 -13.60 7.16
CA ILE A 129 -4.27 -12.27 7.45
C ILE A 129 -5.66 -12.14 6.81
N PRO A 130 -6.63 -11.55 7.52
CA PRO A 130 -7.93 -11.25 6.93
C PRO A 130 -7.77 -10.33 5.71
N GLU A 131 -8.39 -10.68 4.57
CA GLU A 131 -8.36 -9.87 3.34
C GLU A 131 -8.85 -8.43 3.58
N GLU A 132 -9.84 -8.28 4.48
CA GLU A 132 -10.36 -6.98 4.92
C GLU A 132 -9.34 -6.12 5.69
N ALA A 133 -8.12 -6.60 5.95
CA ALA A 133 -7.01 -5.81 6.48
C ALA A 133 -6.32 -4.98 5.38
N TRP A 134 -6.57 -5.29 4.11
CA TRP A 134 -6.18 -4.46 2.97
C TRP A 134 -7.19 -3.33 2.80
N VAL A 135 -6.79 -2.10 3.12
CA VAL A 135 -7.71 -0.95 3.08
C VAL A 135 -8.34 -0.74 1.70
N LEU A 136 -7.57 -0.97 0.62
CA LEU A 136 -8.09 -0.85 -0.75
C LEU A 136 -8.82 -2.10 -1.21
N GLY A 137 -8.63 -3.27 -0.59
CA GLY A 137 -9.35 -4.50 -0.97
C GLY A 137 -10.85 -4.32 -0.83
N VAL A 138 -11.28 -3.69 0.26
CA VAL A 138 -12.69 -3.34 0.45
C VAL A 138 -13.17 -2.30 -0.58
N VAL A 139 -12.36 -1.29 -0.88
CA VAL A 139 -12.71 -0.28 -1.89
C VAL A 139 -12.85 -0.93 -3.26
N PHE A 140 -11.86 -1.70 -3.68
CA PHE A 140 -11.85 -2.39 -4.97
C PHE A 140 -12.97 -3.43 -5.07
N SER A 141 -13.47 -3.98 -3.98
CA SER A 141 -14.63 -4.89 -4.01
C SER A 141 -15.94 -4.23 -4.46
N VAL A 142 -16.04 -2.90 -4.42
CA VAL A 142 -17.25 -2.14 -4.77
C VAL A 142 -17.09 -1.21 -5.97
N LEU A 143 -15.86 -1.08 -6.49
CA LEU A 143 -15.56 -0.32 -7.69
C LEU A 143 -15.57 -1.21 -8.94
N ASP A 144 -15.91 -0.62 -10.08
CA ASP A 144 -15.69 -1.26 -11.37
C ASP A 144 -14.21 -1.21 -11.78
N GLU A 145 -13.88 -1.97 -12.81
CA GLU A 145 -12.52 -2.19 -13.28
C GLU A 145 -11.80 -0.89 -13.70
N LYS A 146 -12.53 0.08 -14.27
CA LYS A 146 -11.99 1.38 -14.70
C LYS A 146 -11.78 2.29 -13.51
N GLU A 147 -12.71 2.30 -12.56
CA GLU A 147 -12.60 3.05 -11.31
C GLU A 147 -11.42 2.56 -10.46
N LYS A 148 -11.20 1.24 -10.36
CA LYS A 148 -10.06 0.67 -9.63
C LYS A 148 -8.73 1.20 -10.17
N GLU A 149 -8.51 1.11 -11.48
CA GLU A 149 -7.29 1.62 -12.11
C GLU A 149 -7.16 3.14 -11.94
N PHE A 150 -8.25 3.90 -12.08
CA PHE A 150 -8.25 5.35 -11.86
C PHE A 150 -7.81 5.73 -10.44
N TYR A 151 -8.36 5.08 -9.41
CA TYR A 151 -7.99 5.35 -8.03
C TYR A 151 -6.59 4.86 -7.69
N TRP A 152 -6.18 3.72 -8.23
CA TRP A 152 -4.81 3.24 -8.10
C TRP A 152 -3.79 4.23 -8.66
N GLN A 153 -4.01 4.73 -9.87
CA GLN A 153 -3.11 5.73 -10.48
C GLN A 153 -3.10 7.06 -9.69
N LYS A 154 -4.23 7.46 -9.11
CA LYS A 154 -4.28 8.61 -8.19
C LYS A 154 -3.43 8.40 -6.94
N ILE A 155 -3.49 7.22 -6.34
CA ILE A 155 -2.67 6.87 -5.16
C ILE A 155 -1.19 6.91 -5.53
N MET A 156 -0.82 6.29 -6.65
CA MET A 156 0.55 6.29 -7.14
C MET A 156 1.08 7.71 -7.42
N ALA A 157 0.24 8.59 -7.98
CA ALA A 157 0.61 9.97 -8.27
C ALA A 157 0.71 10.86 -7.02
N ALA A 158 -0.07 10.57 -5.97
CA ALA A 158 -0.09 11.34 -4.73
C ALA A 158 0.96 10.91 -3.72
N SER A 159 1.49 9.70 -3.84
CA SER A 159 2.40 9.11 -2.84
C SER A 159 3.61 9.99 -2.54
N GLY A 160 3.81 10.28 -1.25
CA GLY A 160 4.88 11.14 -0.73
C GLY A 160 4.51 12.62 -0.62
N ASP A 161 3.36 13.03 -1.17
CA ASP A 161 2.82 14.38 -1.04
C ASP A 161 1.58 14.41 -0.13
N ARG A 162 1.78 14.85 1.11
CA ARG A 162 0.74 14.87 2.14
C ARG A 162 -0.57 15.53 1.71
N GLY A 163 -0.51 16.65 1.00
CA GLY A 163 -1.70 17.37 0.58
C GLY A 163 -2.50 16.55 -0.43
N HIS A 164 -1.82 15.97 -1.41
CA HIS A 164 -2.44 15.11 -2.40
C HIS A 164 -2.89 13.76 -1.82
N GLU A 165 -2.13 13.15 -0.91
CA GLU A 165 -2.50 11.91 -0.24
C GLU A 165 -3.83 12.07 0.54
N LEU A 166 -3.95 13.16 1.30
CA LEU A 166 -5.17 13.47 2.04
C LEU A 166 -6.36 13.69 1.08
N SER A 167 -6.14 14.41 -0.01
CA SER A 167 -7.15 14.62 -1.06
C SER A 167 -7.63 13.30 -1.66
N VAL A 168 -6.72 12.36 -1.92
CA VAL A 168 -7.07 11.02 -2.42
C VAL A 168 -7.86 10.23 -1.38
N ILE A 169 -7.49 10.26 -0.10
CA ILE A 169 -8.27 9.62 0.97
C ILE A 169 -9.70 10.15 1.00
N TYR A 170 -9.89 11.47 0.95
CA TYR A 170 -11.24 12.06 0.89
C TYR A 170 -11.99 11.66 -0.38
N SER A 171 -11.31 11.56 -1.52
CA SER A 171 -11.92 11.07 -2.77
C SER A 171 -12.38 9.62 -2.64
N LEU A 172 -11.59 8.76 -1.98
CA LEU A 172 -11.96 7.37 -1.70
C LEU A 172 -13.16 7.29 -0.76
N MET A 173 -13.17 8.09 0.31
CA MET A 173 -14.33 8.19 1.20
C MET A 173 -15.57 8.70 0.47
N LYS A 174 -15.45 9.63 -0.48
CA LYS A 174 -16.59 10.13 -1.25
C LYS A 174 -17.18 9.03 -2.15
N VAL A 175 -16.34 8.34 -2.93
CA VAL A 175 -16.83 7.31 -3.85
C VAL A 175 -17.45 6.12 -3.11
N MET A 176 -16.90 5.74 -1.96
CA MET A 176 -17.48 4.68 -1.13
C MET A 176 -18.92 5.03 -0.70
N SER A 177 -19.23 6.31 -0.49
CA SER A 177 -20.56 6.77 -0.02
C SER A 177 -21.54 6.75 -1.18
N GLU A 178 -21.06 7.13 -2.36
CA GLU A 178 -21.83 7.05 -3.60
C GLU A 178 -22.15 5.59 -3.95
N LYS A 179 -21.19 4.67 -3.77
CA LYS A 179 -21.40 3.23 -3.96
C LYS A 179 -22.36 2.65 -2.93
N GLU A 180 -22.30 3.07 -1.67
CA GLU A 180 -23.20 2.63 -0.61
C GLU A 180 -24.68 2.86 -0.96
N LYS A 181 -25.02 4.02 -1.55
CA LYS A 181 -26.40 4.38 -1.92
C LYS A 181 -27.05 3.35 -2.86
N LYS A 182 -26.26 2.72 -3.72
CA LYS A 182 -26.69 1.74 -4.73
C LYS A 182 -26.33 0.29 -4.34
N ALA A 183 -25.71 0.09 -3.18
CA ALA A 183 -25.19 -1.20 -2.75
C ALA A 183 -26.29 -2.16 -2.27
N THR A 184 -26.06 -3.45 -2.47
CA THR A 184 -26.86 -4.51 -1.84
C THR A 184 -26.72 -4.47 -0.31
N LYS A 185 -27.65 -5.09 0.43
CA LYS A 185 -27.58 -5.17 1.89
C LYS A 185 -26.23 -5.72 2.39
N LYS A 186 -25.69 -6.74 1.72
CA LYS A 186 -24.38 -7.32 2.03
C LYS A 186 -23.23 -6.33 1.81
N GLN A 187 -23.23 -5.63 0.68
CA GLN A 187 -22.21 -4.62 0.38
C GLN A 187 -22.29 -3.41 1.33
N LYS A 188 -23.49 -2.98 1.73
CA LYS A 188 -23.66 -1.91 2.73
C LYS A 188 -22.99 -2.25 4.05
N ILE A 189 -23.11 -3.49 4.52
CA ILE A 189 -22.43 -3.94 5.76
C ILE A 189 -20.90 -3.81 5.62
N ILE A 190 -20.35 -4.24 4.47
CA ILE A 190 -18.91 -4.16 4.19
C ILE A 190 -18.44 -2.69 4.14
N ILE A 191 -19.17 -1.84 3.42
CA ILE A 191 -18.87 -0.41 3.27
C ILE A 191 -18.93 0.30 4.63
N ASN A 192 -19.97 0.06 5.42
CA ASN A 192 -20.14 0.72 6.72
C ASN A 192 -19.06 0.31 7.72
N LYS A 193 -18.66 -0.96 7.70
CA LYS A 193 -17.53 -1.42 8.52
C LYS A 193 -16.21 -0.78 8.08
N TRP A 194 -16.00 -0.60 6.78
CA TRP A 194 -14.84 0.13 6.28
C TRP A 194 -14.84 1.59 6.73
N TYR A 195 -15.99 2.27 6.68
CA TYR A 195 -16.13 3.65 7.19
C TYR A 195 -15.82 3.79 8.67
N GLU A 196 -16.35 2.89 9.49
CA GLU A 196 -16.09 2.89 10.93
C GLU A 196 -14.59 2.81 11.21
N ARG A 197 -13.89 1.89 10.52
CA ARG A 197 -12.44 1.70 10.66
C ARG A 197 -11.64 2.90 10.15
N MET A 198 -12.01 3.44 9.00
CA MET A 198 -11.39 4.64 8.44
C MET A 198 -11.58 5.85 9.35
N SER A 199 -12.76 6.00 9.95
CA SER A 199 -13.05 7.11 10.86
C SER A 199 -12.19 7.04 12.12
N LYS A 200 -12.05 5.84 12.71
CA LYS A 200 -11.14 5.58 13.83
C LYS A 200 -9.68 5.89 13.46
N THR A 201 -9.25 5.42 12.28
CA THR A 201 -7.89 5.61 11.75
C THR A 201 -7.57 7.08 11.47
N LEU A 202 -8.52 7.86 10.95
CA LEU A 202 -8.31 9.29 10.67
C LEU A 202 -8.45 10.16 11.91
N ALA A 203 -9.20 9.72 12.92
CA ALA A 203 -9.29 10.41 14.21
C ALA A 203 -7.97 10.28 14.98
N SER A 204 -7.36 9.09 15.02
CA SER A 204 -5.99 8.93 15.55
C SER A 204 -5.00 9.74 14.73
N ALA A 205 -5.27 9.96 13.43
CA ALA A 205 -4.39 10.72 12.56
C ALA A 205 -4.23 12.22 12.91
N LYS A 206 -5.14 12.79 13.72
CA LYS A 206 -5.17 14.20 14.10
C LYS A 206 -4.57 14.50 15.48
N SER A 207 -4.33 13.48 16.30
CA SER A 207 -3.57 13.55 17.56
C SER A 207 -2.10 13.25 17.31
#